data_AF-A0A7C2K570-F1
#
_entry.id   AF-A0A7C2K570-F1
#
_cell.length_a   1.000
_cell.length_b   1.000
_cell.length_c   1.000
_cell.angle_alpha   90.00
_cell.angle_beta   90.00
_cell.angle_gamma   90.00
#
_symmetry.space_group_name_H-M   'P 1'
#
loop_
_entity.id
_entity.type
_entity.pdbx_description
1 polymer ?
#
loop_
_entity_poly.entity_id
_entity_poly.type
_entity_poly.pdbx_seq_one_letter_code
_entity_poly.pdbx_strand_id
1 'polypeptide(L)'
;DVAMGVLGGRLKFKEKLSARLGDVLSYLYIASAMLKRYEDEQRPEDERVLLAWAFHESIWRIQGALDGVFRNFPVRPVAWLLRVLVFPLGRREVPPSDRLGRRVAALITAPCMGRERLVQGAFLDPTENNPVGCMHALLPEVVAAEPVDRKFLKALKSGQIRAHQYLQQLAEAEQLGAISAEEHAQLKRLRELTAEFINVDDFDTEALQAARPRSSTDPSLRSVA
;
A
#
# COMPACT_ATOMS: atom_id res chain seq x y z
N ASP A 1 -14.08 -10.43 29.06
CA ASP A 1 -14.55 -10.76 30.43
C ASP A 1 -13.70 -11.77 31.17
N VAL A 2 -13.48 -12.99 30.67
CA VAL A 2 -12.68 -14.01 31.37
C VAL A 2 -11.26 -13.52 31.75
N ALA A 3 -10.61 -12.75 30.87
CA ALA A 3 -9.32 -12.13 31.19
C ALA A 3 -9.41 -11.15 32.37
N MET A 4 -10.45 -10.29 32.43
CA MET A 4 -10.68 -9.40 33.58
C MET A 4 -11.05 -10.17 34.84
N GLY A 5 -11.85 -11.25 34.74
CA GLY A 5 -12.22 -12.07 35.89
C GLY A 5 -11.04 -12.84 36.49
N VAL A 6 -10.14 -13.37 35.67
CA VAL A 6 -9.00 -14.18 36.12
C VAL A 6 -7.78 -13.35 36.52
N LEU A 7 -7.54 -12.22 35.85
CA LEU A 7 -6.36 -11.38 36.09
C LEU A 7 -6.66 -10.13 36.91
N GLY A 8 -7.92 -9.67 36.95
CA GLY A 8 -8.31 -8.44 37.61
C GLY A 8 -7.41 -7.26 37.21
N GLY A 9 -6.93 -6.52 38.21
CA GLY A 9 -5.99 -5.40 38.01
C GLY A 9 -4.61 -5.80 37.45
N ARG A 10 -4.21 -7.07 37.54
CA ARG A 10 -2.91 -7.55 36.99
C ARG A 10 -2.89 -7.59 35.47
N LEU A 11 -4.06 -7.49 34.83
CA LEU A 11 -4.16 -7.38 33.36
C LEU A 11 -3.45 -6.13 32.85
N LYS A 12 -3.53 -5.00 33.58
CA LYS A 12 -2.86 -3.74 33.24
C LYS A 12 -1.33 -3.89 33.23
N PHE A 13 -0.78 -4.72 34.11
CA PHE A 13 0.66 -5.01 34.18
C PHE A 13 1.12 -6.02 33.12
N LYS A 14 0.20 -6.71 32.44
CA LYS A 14 0.50 -7.62 31.32
C LYS A 14 0.24 -6.93 29.99
N GLU A 15 1.02 -5.90 29.71
CA GLU A 15 0.87 -5.01 28.55
C GLU A 15 0.74 -5.77 27.23
N LYS A 16 1.56 -6.80 26.98
CA LYS A 16 1.47 -7.62 25.76
C LYS A 16 0.16 -8.39 25.63
N LEU A 17 -0.44 -8.82 26.74
CA LEU A 17 -1.73 -9.52 26.72
C LEU A 17 -2.86 -8.52 26.49
N SER A 18 -2.81 -7.37 27.16
CA SER A 18 -3.77 -6.28 26.98
C SER A 18 -3.74 -5.73 25.56
N ALA A 19 -2.55 -5.52 24.99
CA ALA A 19 -2.37 -5.06 23.61
C ALA A 19 -3.07 -6.01 22.61
N ARG A 20 -2.84 -7.32 22.73
CA ARG A 20 -3.49 -8.32 21.85
C ARG A 20 -5.01 -8.35 21.99
N LEU A 21 -5.53 -8.18 23.21
CA LEU A 21 -6.98 -8.05 23.41
C LEU A 21 -7.52 -6.76 22.79
N GLY A 22 -6.74 -5.67 22.85
CA GLY A 22 -6.98 -4.43 22.13
C GLY A 22 -7.05 -4.67 20.62
N ASP A 23 -6.06 -5.34 20.04
CA ASP A 23 -6.03 -5.66 18.60
C ASP A 23 -7.30 -6.43 18.17
N VAL A 24 -7.75 -7.42 18.96
CA VAL A 24 -8.99 -8.16 18.69
C VAL A 24 -10.19 -7.21 18.64
N LEU A 25 -10.33 -6.32 19.63
CA LEU A 25 -11.44 -5.37 19.68
C LEU A 25 -11.37 -4.37 18.52
N SER A 26 -10.19 -3.85 18.21
CA SER A 26 -9.96 -2.92 17.11
C SER A 26 -10.35 -3.55 15.77
N TYR A 27 -9.87 -4.75 15.46
CA TYR A 27 -10.22 -5.42 14.21
C TYR A 27 -11.70 -5.83 14.15
N LEU A 28 -12.32 -6.21 15.28
CA LEU A 28 -13.75 -6.47 15.31
C LEU A 28 -14.55 -5.21 15.00
N TYR A 29 -14.19 -4.08 15.62
CA TYR A 29 -14.82 -2.79 15.36
C TYR A 29 -14.67 -2.38 13.89
N ILE A 30 -13.45 -2.46 13.33
CA ILE A 30 -13.18 -2.14 11.94
C ILE A 30 -14.00 -3.05 11.01
N ALA A 31 -14.03 -4.37 11.25
CA ALA A 31 -14.83 -5.32 10.48
C ALA A 31 -16.33 -5.02 10.54
N SER A 32 -16.86 -4.70 11.72
CA SER A 32 -18.26 -4.31 11.87
C SER A 32 -18.58 -2.99 11.16
N ALA A 33 -17.70 -1.99 11.26
CA ALA A 33 -17.88 -0.71 10.57
C ALA A 33 -17.83 -0.86 9.05
N MET A 34 -16.91 -1.67 8.52
CA MET A 34 -16.84 -1.99 7.09
C MET A 34 -18.14 -2.64 6.58
N LEU A 35 -18.66 -3.64 7.30
CA LEU A 35 -19.91 -4.30 6.94
C LEU A 35 -21.11 -3.35 7.05
N LYS A 36 -21.16 -2.52 8.09
CA LYS A 36 -22.24 -1.54 8.28
C LYS A 36 -22.26 -0.52 7.15
N ARG A 37 -21.10 0.07 6.81
CA ARG A 37 -20.96 1.01 5.70
C ARG A 37 -21.38 0.37 4.37
N TYR A 38 -20.92 -0.85 4.10
CA TYR A 38 -21.28 -1.57 2.87
C TYR A 38 -22.78 -1.83 2.75
N GLU A 39 -23.45 -2.16 3.86
CA GLU A 39 -24.90 -2.30 3.90
C GLU A 39 -25.62 -0.96 3.67
N ASP A 40 -25.15 0.10 4.32
CA ASP A 40 -25.73 1.45 4.23
C ASP A 40 -25.60 2.05 2.82
N GLU A 41 -24.54 1.72 2.10
CA GLU A 41 -24.30 2.12 0.70
C GLU A 41 -25.01 1.20 -0.32
N GLN A 42 -25.93 0.33 0.13
CA GLN A 42 -26.70 -0.60 -0.70
C GLN A 42 -25.87 -1.68 -1.41
N ARG A 43 -24.80 -2.15 -0.76
CA ARG A 43 -23.96 -3.27 -1.23
C ARG A 43 -23.37 -3.05 -2.65
N PRO A 44 -22.58 -2.00 -2.84
CA PRO A 44 -21.96 -1.69 -4.13
C PRO A 44 -21.06 -2.85 -4.63
N GLU A 45 -21.39 -3.45 -5.78
CA GLU A 45 -20.63 -4.59 -6.32
C GLU A 45 -19.18 -4.22 -6.68
N ASP A 46 -18.91 -2.96 -6.99
CA ASP A 46 -17.59 -2.41 -7.26
C ASP A 46 -16.67 -2.40 -6.04
N GLU A 47 -17.18 -2.33 -4.81
CA GLU A 47 -16.37 -2.38 -3.59
C GLU A 47 -16.25 -3.80 -3.00
N ARG A 48 -17.08 -4.74 -3.47
CA ARG A 48 -17.19 -6.08 -2.89
C ARG A 48 -15.84 -6.81 -2.78
N VAL A 49 -14.95 -6.61 -3.75
CA VAL A 49 -13.61 -7.21 -3.75
C VAL A 49 -12.72 -6.61 -2.66
N LEU A 50 -12.77 -5.29 -2.47
CA LEU A 50 -12.04 -4.59 -1.42
C LEU A 50 -12.53 -5.04 -0.04
N LEU A 51 -13.86 -5.06 0.15
CA LEU A 51 -14.48 -5.52 1.39
C LEU A 51 -14.10 -6.96 1.71
N ALA A 52 -14.23 -7.88 0.75
CA ALA A 52 -13.90 -9.28 0.97
C ALA A 52 -12.44 -9.45 1.43
N TRP A 53 -11.51 -8.77 0.78
CA TRP A 53 -10.09 -8.84 1.14
C TRP A 53 -9.85 -8.30 2.55
N ALA A 54 -10.36 -7.10 2.86
CA ALA A 54 -10.18 -6.44 4.15
C ALA A 54 -10.85 -7.20 5.29
N PHE A 55 -11.99 -7.84 5.02
CA PHE A 55 -12.71 -8.64 6.01
C PHE A 55 -11.94 -9.93 6.35
N HIS A 56 -11.48 -10.68 5.34
CA HIS A 56 -10.66 -11.88 5.55
C HIS A 56 -9.37 -11.55 6.33
N GLU A 57 -8.69 -10.46 5.98
CA GLU A 57 -7.51 -9.98 6.71
C GLU A 57 -7.85 -9.68 8.18
N SER A 58 -8.97 -8.98 8.43
CA SER A 58 -9.40 -8.62 9.79
C SER A 58 -9.69 -9.86 10.63
N ILE A 59 -10.42 -10.84 10.09
CA ILE A 59 -10.72 -12.10 10.80
C ILE A 59 -9.44 -12.90 11.05
N TRP A 60 -8.54 -12.99 10.07
CA TRP A 60 -7.26 -13.67 10.22
C TRP A 60 -6.41 -13.05 11.34
N ARG A 61 -6.35 -11.71 11.41
CA ARG A 61 -5.65 -10.99 12.49
C ARG A 61 -6.29 -11.18 13.86
N ILE A 62 -7.62 -11.17 13.94
CA ILE A 62 -8.36 -11.50 15.17
C ILE A 62 -7.98 -12.89 15.67
N GLN A 63 -7.98 -13.90 14.78
CA GLN A 63 -7.59 -15.26 15.15
C GLN A 63 -6.14 -15.35 15.61
N GLY A 64 -5.23 -14.62 14.95
CA GLY A 64 -3.83 -14.51 15.34
C GLY A 64 -3.65 -13.90 16.74
N ALA A 65 -4.32 -12.79 17.00
CA ALA A 65 -4.27 -12.10 18.29
C ALA A 65 -4.86 -12.97 19.42
N LEU A 66 -6.02 -13.61 19.20
CA LEU A 66 -6.64 -14.54 20.16
C LEU A 66 -5.75 -15.76 20.48
N ASP A 67 -5.17 -16.40 19.47
CA ASP A 67 -4.22 -17.51 19.70
C ASP A 67 -2.98 -17.02 20.46
N GLY A 68 -2.51 -15.81 20.17
CA GLY A 68 -1.47 -15.14 20.94
C GLY A 68 -1.84 -14.95 22.41
N VAL A 69 -3.09 -14.54 22.70
CA VAL A 69 -3.62 -14.41 24.07
C VAL A 69 -3.65 -15.78 24.76
N PHE A 70 -4.20 -16.82 24.14
CA PHE A 70 -4.31 -18.15 24.74
C PHE A 70 -2.94 -18.78 25.03
N ARG A 71 -1.98 -18.68 24.10
CA ARG A 71 -0.63 -19.23 24.29
C ARG A 71 0.11 -18.61 25.48
N ASN A 72 -0.17 -17.35 25.77
CA ASN A 72 0.51 -16.56 26.81
C ASN A 72 -0.37 -16.28 28.03
N PHE A 73 -1.54 -16.93 28.11
CA PHE A 73 -2.43 -16.75 29.22
C PHE A 73 -1.81 -17.38 30.49
N PRO A 74 -1.79 -16.67 31.63
CA PRO A 74 -1.09 -17.12 32.83
C PRO A 74 -1.63 -18.42 33.42
N VAL A 75 -2.95 -18.63 33.32
CA VAL A 75 -3.62 -19.80 33.87
C VAL A 75 -3.86 -20.82 32.75
N ARG A 76 -2.99 -21.82 32.65
CA ARG A 76 -3.00 -22.81 31.55
C ARG A 76 -4.32 -23.58 31.41
N PRO A 77 -4.99 -24.05 32.49
CA PRO A 77 -6.28 -24.72 32.35
C PRO A 77 -7.36 -23.84 31.74
N VAL A 78 -7.43 -22.56 32.17
CA VAL A 78 -8.35 -21.58 31.59
C VAL A 78 -8.02 -21.31 30.12
N ALA A 79 -6.72 -21.24 29.78
CA ALA A 79 -6.27 -21.06 28.41
C ALA A 79 -6.73 -22.20 27.48
N TRP A 80 -6.64 -23.45 27.95
CA TRP A 80 -7.08 -24.61 27.19
C TRP A 80 -8.60 -24.62 27.01
N LEU A 81 -9.36 -24.35 28.07
CA LEU A 81 -10.81 -24.26 28.00
C LEU A 81 -11.25 -23.16 27.02
N LEU A 82 -10.66 -21.97 27.12
CA LEU A 82 -10.94 -20.87 26.19
C LEU A 82 -10.57 -21.21 24.74
N ARG A 83 -9.45 -21.90 24.53
CA ARG A 83 -9.03 -22.34 23.20
C ARG A 83 -10.04 -23.31 22.59
N VAL A 84 -10.55 -24.28 23.36
CA VAL A 84 -11.57 -25.23 22.87
C VAL A 84 -12.90 -24.53 22.61
N LEU A 85 -13.29 -23.55 23.44
CA LEU A 85 -14.54 -22.82 23.28
C LEU A 85 -14.53 -21.88 22.07
N VAL A 86 -13.42 -21.17 21.86
CA VAL A 86 -13.29 -20.17 20.77
C VAL A 86 -12.82 -20.80 19.46
N PHE A 87 -11.99 -21.84 19.53
CA PHE A 87 -11.44 -22.55 18.36
C PHE A 87 -11.69 -24.05 18.47
N PRO A 88 -12.95 -24.52 18.46
CA PRO A 88 -13.27 -25.94 18.64
C PRO A 88 -12.64 -26.82 17.54
N LEU A 89 -12.56 -26.30 16.31
CA LEU A 89 -11.92 -26.95 15.16
C LEU A 89 -10.56 -26.33 14.81
N GLY A 90 -10.00 -25.49 15.70
CA GLY A 90 -8.79 -24.71 15.42
C GLY A 90 -9.06 -23.39 14.67
N ARG A 91 -7.97 -22.77 14.18
CA ARG A 91 -8.01 -21.54 13.39
C ARG A 91 -8.33 -21.89 11.94
N ARG A 92 -9.53 -21.55 11.49
CA ARG A 92 -10.01 -21.86 10.14
C ARG A 92 -9.65 -20.77 9.13
N GLU A 93 -9.43 -19.54 9.59
CA GLU A 93 -9.16 -18.43 8.69
C GLU A 93 -7.71 -18.47 8.22
N VAL A 94 -7.54 -18.31 6.91
CA VAL A 94 -6.25 -18.17 6.24
C VAL A 94 -6.08 -16.71 5.80
N PRO A 95 -4.84 -16.23 5.61
CA PRO A 95 -4.64 -14.90 5.05
C PRO A 95 -5.35 -14.79 3.68
N PRO A 96 -5.75 -13.57 3.27
CA PRO A 96 -6.41 -13.37 1.99
C PRO A 96 -5.61 -13.97 0.83
N SER A 97 -6.28 -14.73 -0.04
CA SER A 97 -5.60 -15.39 -1.16
C SER A 97 -4.95 -14.40 -2.15
N ASP A 98 -3.84 -14.80 -2.76
CA ASP A 98 -3.18 -14.02 -3.82
C ASP A 98 -4.10 -13.70 -4.99
N ARG A 99 -5.06 -14.59 -5.29
CA ARG A 99 -6.07 -14.34 -6.32
C ARG A 99 -6.95 -13.15 -5.95
N LEU A 100 -7.35 -13.05 -4.70
CA LEU A 100 -8.14 -11.92 -4.19
C LEU A 100 -7.28 -10.65 -4.16
N GLY A 101 -6.04 -10.75 -3.68
CA GLY A 101 -5.08 -9.64 -3.70
C GLY A 101 -4.84 -9.09 -5.11
N ARG A 102 -4.71 -9.95 -6.13
CA ARG A 102 -4.57 -9.53 -7.53
C ARG A 102 -5.80 -8.77 -8.05
N ARG A 103 -7.01 -9.17 -7.62
CA ARG A 103 -8.25 -8.45 -8.00
C ARG A 103 -8.32 -7.08 -7.33
N VAL A 104 -7.90 -6.98 -6.07
CA VAL A 104 -7.79 -5.70 -5.36
C VAL A 104 -6.77 -4.80 -6.07
N ALA A 105 -5.59 -5.32 -6.38
CA ALA A 105 -4.55 -4.57 -7.10
C ALA A 105 -5.07 -4.03 -8.43
N ALA A 106 -5.70 -4.88 -9.25
CA ALA A 106 -6.26 -4.47 -10.53
C ALA A 106 -7.35 -3.39 -10.39
N LEU A 107 -8.14 -3.42 -9.31
CA LEU A 107 -9.17 -2.43 -9.03
C LEU A 107 -8.55 -1.08 -8.67
N ILE A 108 -7.57 -1.05 -7.75
CA ILE A 108 -6.97 0.22 -7.29
C ILE A 108 -6.05 0.88 -8.34
N THR A 109 -5.51 0.10 -9.29
CA THR A 109 -4.67 0.60 -10.38
C THR A 109 -5.44 0.98 -11.64
N ALA A 110 -6.78 0.86 -11.64
CA ALA A 110 -7.61 1.23 -12.77
C ALA A 110 -8.56 2.38 -12.40
N PRO A 111 -8.85 3.31 -13.34
CA PRO A 111 -9.89 4.31 -13.13
C PRO A 111 -11.25 3.60 -13.10
N CYS A 112 -11.80 3.41 -11.91
CA CYS A 112 -13.08 2.73 -11.70
C CYS A 112 -13.82 3.28 -10.49
N MET A 113 -15.14 3.08 -10.43
CA MET A 113 -15.99 3.59 -9.35
C MET A 113 -15.57 3.08 -7.97
N GLY A 114 -15.16 1.82 -7.87
CA GLY A 114 -14.67 1.26 -6.59
C GLY A 114 -13.42 1.99 -6.08
N ARG A 115 -12.54 2.46 -6.97
CA ARG A 115 -11.39 3.29 -6.60
C ARG A 115 -11.83 4.70 -6.21
N GLU A 116 -12.73 5.31 -6.96
CA GLU A 116 -13.23 6.67 -6.66
C GLU A 116 -13.89 6.73 -5.28
N ARG A 117 -14.66 5.71 -4.92
CA ARG A 117 -15.22 5.58 -3.56
C ARG A 117 -14.14 5.36 -2.51
N LEU A 118 -13.11 4.55 -2.80
CA LEU A 118 -12.01 4.31 -1.88
C LEU A 118 -11.24 5.59 -1.51
N VAL A 119 -11.08 6.50 -2.48
CA VAL A 119 -10.39 7.78 -2.27
C VAL A 119 -11.33 8.92 -1.86
N GLN A 120 -12.61 8.62 -1.61
CA GLN A 120 -13.59 9.63 -1.21
C GLN A 120 -13.17 10.29 0.11
N GLY A 121 -13.13 11.62 0.11
CA GLY A 121 -12.69 12.41 1.26
C GLY A 121 -11.17 12.60 1.37
N ALA A 122 -10.38 12.02 0.46
CA ALA A 122 -8.97 12.37 0.32
C ALA A 122 -8.81 13.72 -0.41
N PHE A 123 -7.74 14.45 -0.08
CA PHE A 123 -7.37 15.67 -0.81
C PHE A 123 -6.61 15.29 -2.09
N LEU A 124 -7.28 15.40 -3.24
CA LEU A 124 -6.77 14.91 -4.53
C LEU A 124 -6.47 16.04 -5.52
N ASP A 125 -6.52 17.30 -5.09
CA ASP A 125 -6.21 18.43 -5.98
C ASP A 125 -4.76 18.33 -6.46
N PRO A 126 -4.52 18.34 -7.79
CA PRO A 126 -3.18 18.24 -8.35
C PRO A 126 -2.46 19.57 -8.13
N THR A 127 -1.63 19.61 -7.09
CA THR A 127 -0.80 20.76 -6.74
C THR A 127 0.64 20.29 -6.61
N GLU A 128 1.60 21.19 -6.77
CA GLU A 128 3.06 20.89 -6.67
C GLU A 128 3.42 20.18 -5.35
N ASN A 129 2.71 20.49 -4.28
CA ASN A 129 2.93 19.89 -2.96
C ASN A 129 2.05 18.65 -2.68
N ASN A 130 1.27 18.19 -3.67
CA ASN A 130 0.40 17.02 -3.55
C ASN A 130 0.71 15.98 -4.64
N PRO A 131 1.80 15.21 -4.51
CA PRO A 131 2.16 14.18 -5.49
C PRO A 131 1.06 13.13 -5.63
N VAL A 132 0.31 12.81 -4.56
CA VAL A 132 -0.79 11.84 -4.61
C VAL A 132 -1.94 12.34 -5.49
N GLY A 133 -2.30 13.62 -5.38
CA GLY A 133 -3.30 14.26 -6.26
C GLY A 133 -2.86 14.28 -7.72
N CYS A 134 -1.59 14.61 -7.98
CA CYS A 134 -1.03 14.58 -9.33
C CYS A 134 -1.02 13.15 -9.92
N MET A 135 -0.63 12.14 -9.14
CA MET A 135 -0.70 10.73 -9.56
C MET A 135 -2.15 10.29 -9.82
N HIS A 136 -3.09 10.73 -8.99
CA HIS A 136 -4.50 10.42 -9.18
C HIS A 136 -5.02 11.00 -10.50
N ALA A 137 -4.68 12.26 -10.81
CA ALA A 137 -5.05 12.94 -12.06
C ALA A 137 -4.38 12.31 -13.29
N LEU A 138 -3.16 11.78 -13.16
CA LEU A 138 -2.39 11.19 -14.26
C LEU A 138 -2.87 9.78 -14.64
N LEU A 139 -3.52 9.04 -13.72
CA LEU A 139 -3.87 7.64 -13.93
C LEU A 139 -4.66 7.36 -15.22
N PRO A 140 -5.69 8.15 -15.61
CA PRO A 140 -6.41 7.92 -16.86
C PRO A 140 -5.51 8.05 -18.10
N GLU A 141 -4.55 8.99 -18.10
CA GLU A 141 -3.60 9.17 -19.20
C GLU A 141 -2.64 7.97 -19.31
N VAL A 142 -2.18 7.44 -18.16
CA VAL A 142 -1.33 6.23 -18.12
C VAL A 142 -2.07 5.03 -18.70
N VAL A 143 -3.32 4.81 -18.28
CA VAL A 143 -4.14 3.70 -18.79
C VAL A 143 -4.43 3.84 -20.28
N ALA A 144 -4.70 5.07 -20.75
CA ALA A 144 -4.91 5.34 -22.18
C ALA A 144 -3.65 5.08 -23.02
N ALA A 145 -2.46 5.21 -22.45
CA ALA A 145 -1.19 4.96 -23.14
C ALA A 145 -0.74 3.50 -23.12
N GLU A 146 -1.35 2.62 -22.32
CA GLU A 146 -0.98 1.19 -22.28
C GLU A 146 -0.91 0.51 -23.66
N PRO A 147 -1.86 0.73 -24.61
CA PRO A 147 -1.78 0.10 -25.92
C PRO A 147 -0.56 0.57 -26.71
N VAL A 148 -0.21 1.84 -26.58
CA VAL A 148 0.95 2.46 -27.25
C VAL A 148 2.25 1.93 -26.65
N ASP A 149 2.31 1.86 -25.32
CA ASP A 149 3.45 1.30 -24.60
C ASP A 149 3.68 -0.17 -24.97
N ARG A 150 2.61 -0.97 -25.12
CA ARG A 150 2.71 -2.35 -25.62
C ARG A 150 3.25 -2.43 -27.05
N LYS A 151 2.86 -1.52 -27.95
CA LYS A 151 3.43 -1.45 -29.31
C LYS A 151 4.91 -1.13 -29.25
N PHE A 152 5.30 -0.12 -28.47
CA PHE A 152 6.69 0.27 -28.26
C PHE A 152 7.53 -0.88 -27.69
N LEU A 153 7.06 -1.55 -26.64
CA LEU A 153 7.73 -2.72 -26.04
C LEU A 153 7.89 -3.87 -27.04
N LYS A 154 6.93 -4.07 -27.94
CA LYS A 154 7.04 -5.07 -29.01
C LYS A 154 8.15 -4.69 -30.01
N ALA A 155 8.24 -3.42 -30.38
CA ALA A 155 9.32 -2.91 -31.23
C ALA A 155 10.69 -3.04 -30.55
N LEU A 156 10.79 -2.71 -29.26
CA LEU A 156 12.02 -2.88 -28.48
C LEU A 156 12.47 -4.34 -28.41
N LYS A 157 11.54 -5.27 -28.18
CA LYS A 157 11.81 -6.72 -28.15
C LYS A 157 12.19 -7.30 -29.51
N SER A 158 11.91 -6.61 -30.62
CA SER A 158 12.33 -7.03 -31.96
C SER A 158 13.84 -6.88 -32.19
N GLY A 159 14.54 -6.16 -31.30
CA GLY A 159 15.99 -5.94 -31.38
C GLY A 159 16.42 -4.91 -32.42
N GLN A 160 15.47 -4.19 -33.04
CA GLN A 160 15.75 -3.16 -34.04
C GLN A 160 16.19 -1.82 -33.44
N ILE A 161 15.87 -1.59 -32.16
CA ILE A 161 16.24 -0.40 -31.40
C ILE A 161 17.58 -0.66 -30.70
N ARG A 162 18.57 0.21 -30.93
CA ARG A 162 19.94 0.09 -30.40
C ARG A 162 20.20 1.04 -29.23
N ALA A 163 19.45 2.14 -29.15
CA ALA A 163 19.59 3.09 -28.06
C ALA A 163 19.41 2.45 -26.67
N HIS A 164 20.14 2.96 -25.68
CA HIS A 164 20.02 2.54 -24.29
C HIS A 164 19.14 3.47 -23.45
N GLN A 165 19.06 4.75 -23.81
CA GLN A 165 18.24 5.73 -23.09
C GLN A 165 16.80 5.72 -23.63
N TYR A 166 15.83 5.80 -22.72
CA TYR A 166 14.40 5.69 -23.06
C TYR A 166 13.94 6.70 -24.13
N LEU A 167 14.33 7.97 -24.02
CA LEU A 167 13.95 9.00 -24.99
C LEU A 167 14.56 8.75 -26.39
N GLN A 168 15.77 8.20 -26.43
CA GLN A 168 16.41 7.83 -27.69
C GLN A 168 15.76 6.59 -28.30
N GLN A 169 15.36 5.62 -27.46
CA GLN A 169 14.61 4.44 -27.90
C GLN A 169 13.27 4.82 -28.53
N LEU A 170 12.55 5.80 -27.98
CA LEU A 170 11.32 6.31 -28.55
C LEU A 170 11.54 6.95 -29.93
N ALA A 171 12.59 7.77 -30.07
CA ALA A 171 12.94 8.38 -31.35
C ALA A 171 13.29 7.33 -32.42
N GLU A 172 14.05 6.30 -32.08
CA GLU A 172 14.34 5.18 -33.00
C GLU A 172 13.05 4.40 -33.35
N ALA A 173 12.16 4.18 -32.39
CA ALA A 173 10.88 3.49 -32.64
C ALA A 173 9.97 4.26 -33.62
N GLU A 174 9.93 5.59 -33.52
CA GLU A 174 9.23 6.46 -34.47
C GLU A 174 9.86 6.40 -35.86
N GLN A 175 11.20 6.47 -35.97
CA GLN A 175 11.91 6.37 -37.25
C GLN A 175 11.70 5.02 -37.95
N LEU A 176 11.54 3.94 -37.18
CA LEU A 176 11.19 2.61 -37.67
C LEU A 176 9.71 2.49 -38.08
N GLY A 177 8.89 3.51 -37.83
CA GLY A 177 7.45 3.50 -38.08
C GLY A 177 6.66 2.58 -37.15
N ALA A 178 7.24 2.16 -36.02
CA ALA A 178 6.59 1.28 -35.07
C ALA A 178 5.52 2.01 -34.21
N ILE A 179 5.70 3.31 -34.02
CA ILE A 179 4.78 4.23 -33.35
C ILE A 179 4.66 5.52 -34.17
N SER A 180 3.53 6.23 -34.06
CA SER A 180 3.33 7.54 -34.68
C SER A 180 4.00 8.68 -33.91
N ALA A 181 4.11 9.87 -34.52
CA ALA A 181 4.59 11.07 -33.84
C ALA A 181 3.71 11.49 -32.65
N GLU A 182 2.39 11.28 -32.75
CA GLU A 182 1.45 11.53 -31.65
C GLU A 182 1.67 10.54 -30.50
N GLU A 183 1.85 9.26 -30.83
CA GLU A 183 2.16 8.19 -29.87
C GLU A 183 3.50 8.41 -29.17
N HIS A 184 4.53 8.88 -29.89
CA HIS A 184 5.79 9.31 -29.31
C HIS A 184 5.55 10.43 -28.30
N ALA A 185 4.92 11.52 -28.72
CA ALA A 185 4.69 12.68 -27.86
C ALA A 185 3.94 12.30 -26.57
N GLN A 186 2.95 11.41 -26.68
CA GLN A 186 2.21 10.88 -25.53
C GLN A 186 3.13 10.12 -24.56
N LEU A 187 3.91 9.16 -25.04
CA LEU A 187 4.83 8.37 -24.19
C LEU A 187 5.95 9.22 -23.58
N LYS A 188 6.46 10.22 -24.32
CA LYS A 188 7.46 11.15 -23.82
C LYS A 188 6.91 11.98 -22.67
N ARG A 189 5.75 12.62 -22.85
CA ARG A 189 5.10 13.40 -21.80
C ARG A 189 4.82 12.57 -20.55
N LEU A 190 4.27 11.37 -20.72
CA LEU A 190 4.01 10.47 -19.60
C LEU A 190 5.28 10.08 -18.86
N ARG A 191 6.38 9.85 -19.58
CA ARG A 191 7.67 9.54 -18.97
C ARG A 191 8.20 10.69 -18.14
N GLU A 192 8.13 11.91 -18.66
CA GLU A 192 8.58 13.12 -17.97
C GLU A 192 7.78 13.33 -16.67
N LEU A 193 6.46 13.26 -16.73
CA LEU A 193 5.59 13.37 -15.55
C LEU A 193 5.82 12.23 -14.55
N THR A 194 5.98 11.00 -15.04
CA THR A 194 6.22 9.85 -14.15
C THR A 194 7.60 9.93 -13.49
N ALA A 195 8.60 10.48 -14.18
CA ALA A 195 9.94 10.66 -13.63
C ALA A 195 9.93 11.61 -12.43
N GLU A 196 9.07 12.64 -12.43
CA GLU A 196 8.89 13.54 -11.29
C GLU A 196 8.49 12.79 -10.00
N PHE A 197 7.63 11.78 -10.10
CA PHE A 197 7.20 10.99 -8.93
C PHE A 197 8.17 9.88 -8.54
N ILE A 198 8.92 9.34 -9.50
CA ILE A 198 9.86 8.23 -9.25
C ILE A 198 11.22 8.75 -8.78
N ASN A 199 11.63 9.93 -9.24
CA ASN A 199 12.91 10.49 -8.87
C ASN A 199 12.96 10.72 -7.36
N VAL A 200 13.89 10.03 -6.73
CA VAL A 200 14.27 10.25 -5.34
C VAL A 200 15.32 11.36 -5.35
N ASP A 201 15.41 12.12 -4.24
CA ASP A 201 16.47 13.11 -4.05
C ASP A 201 17.83 12.54 -4.46
N ASP A 202 18.39 13.12 -5.52
CA ASP A 202 19.74 12.82 -5.97
C ASP A 202 20.68 13.76 -5.20
N PHE A 203 21.53 13.17 -4.38
CA PHE A 203 22.50 13.91 -3.59
C PHE A 203 23.85 13.84 -4.29
N ASP A 204 24.44 14.99 -4.53
CA ASP A 204 25.81 15.06 -5.00
C ASP A 204 26.72 14.23 -4.10
N THR A 205 27.69 13.53 -4.70
CA THR A 205 28.62 12.67 -3.95
C THR A 205 29.31 13.44 -2.82
N GLU A 206 29.57 14.73 -3.03
CA GLU A 206 30.15 15.64 -2.02
C GLU A 206 29.23 15.91 -0.81
N ALA A 207 27.91 15.87 -0.99
CA ALA A 207 26.94 16.01 0.09
C ALA A 207 26.84 14.75 0.96
N LEU A 208 27.20 13.59 0.40
CA LEU A 208 27.18 12.28 1.08
C LEU A 208 28.52 11.91 1.74
N GLN A 209 29.55 12.75 1.65
CA GLN A 209 30.84 12.50 2.28
C GLN A 209 30.73 12.65 3.82
N ALA A 210 30.96 11.54 4.54
CA ALA A 210 30.88 11.48 6.01
C ALA A 210 31.91 12.36 6.75
N ALA A 211 32.88 12.94 6.05
CA ALA A 211 33.90 13.82 6.60
C ALA A 211 34.18 14.97 5.65
N ARG A 212 33.45 16.09 5.81
CA ARG A 212 33.92 17.37 5.25
C ARG A 212 35.14 17.82 6.05
N PRO A 213 36.33 18.01 5.46
CA PRO A 213 37.40 18.73 6.13
C PRO A 213 36.86 20.13 6.46
N ARG A 214 36.90 20.54 7.73
CA ARG A 214 36.48 21.87 8.16
C ARG A 214 37.18 22.91 7.28
N SER A 215 36.42 23.65 6.48
CA SER A 215 36.99 24.79 5.75
C SER A 215 37.28 25.90 6.75
N SER A 216 38.28 26.73 6.46
CA SER A 216 38.65 27.90 7.28
C SER A 216 37.57 29.00 7.33
N THR A 217 36.42 28.78 6.68
CA THR A 217 35.27 29.69 6.61
C THR A 217 34.10 29.28 7.50
N ASP A 218 34.17 28.14 8.18
CA ASP A 218 33.09 27.73 9.09
C ASP A 218 33.07 28.59 10.36
N PRO A 219 31.93 29.19 10.74
CA PRO A 219 31.83 30.01 11.93
C PRO A 219 32.14 29.17 13.17
N SER A 220 33.10 29.64 13.99
CA SER A 220 33.44 28.97 15.24
C SER A 220 32.22 28.99 16.16
N LEU A 221 31.65 27.81 16.44
CA LEU A 221 30.67 27.65 17.51
C LEU A 221 31.33 28.12 18.82
N ARG A 222 30.89 29.28 19.33
CA ARG A 222 31.29 29.77 20.64
C ARG A 222 30.69 28.82 21.67
N SER A 223 31.56 28.06 22.32
CA SER A 223 31.24 27.34 23.56
C SER A 223 30.72 28.35 24.58
N VAL A 224 29.44 28.30 24.89
CA VAL A 224 28.88 29.00 26.05
C VAL A 224 29.14 28.09 27.25
N ALA A 225 30.09 28.50 28.10
CA ALA A 225 30.27 27.96 29.44
C ALA A 225 29.22 28.54 30.39
#